data_AF-A0A3N6ID14-F1
#
_entry.id   AF-A0A3N6ID14-F1
#
_cell.length_a   1.000
_cell.length_b   1.000
_cell.length_c   1.000
_cell.angle_alpha   90.00
_cell.angle_beta   90.00
_cell.angle_gamma   90.00
#
_symmetry.space_group_name_H-M   'P 1'
#
loop_
_entity.id
_entity.type
_entity.pdbx_description
1 polymer ?
#
loop_
_entity_poly.entity_id
_entity_poly.type
_entity_poly.pdbx_seq_one_letter_code
_entity_poly.pdbx_strand_id
1 'polypeptide(L)'
;MSHTPESPDPDDLLLSGRDRKGELRWPDPGTQVPYGRVLHSAALLGLDPAVLVSRLEALGYADIQQAGTALPDTVRPDDAPLVRRVGVPDYGKPWLDVAEPVPLSHVLEVGCHTGRGPADVARRLTALGYRLGGDGGRPLPESSHPADVMLILEQRNNYRECRDWGDEVPAHHVHDTARDLSISPHFVATRLVALGFRLPYTPEPGDEALLTHRGSHEPGHILGLARETGRTPEDIVGRLTELGCGRPEVPAPPQPDDLVLLSANVDGRAPWLLRYTAAGLLVRHILRAALATGRSPAEVAARLAELGYRLHEDANLPAVADEADIRLLETIDRSYQDDVHLGDVLRSASLTGRSPADVAARLTALGHRLPDEVDHPEVRGLVTA
;
A
#
# COMPACT_ATOMS: atom_id res chain seq x y z
N MET A 1 -68.55 -25.20 -10.91
CA MET A 1 -68.22 -25.68 -9.54
C MET A 1 -66.87 -25.08 -9.20
N SER A 2 -66.88 -24.01 -8.43
CA SER A 2 -65.67 -23.29 -8.02
C SER A 2 -64.97 -24.10 -6.94
N HIS A 3 -63.81 -24.66 -7.25
CA HIS A 3 -62.87 -25.12 -6.23
C HIS A 3 -62.19 -23.89 -5.65
N THR A 4 -62.82 -23.30 -4.64
CA THR A 4 -62.14 -22.42 -3.69
C THR A 4 -61.17 -23.32 -2.90
N PRO A 5 -59.85 -23.06 -2.88
CA PRO A 5 -58.97 -23.84 -2.02
C PRO A 5 -59.40 -23.64 -0.57
N GLU A 6 -59.48 -24.75 0.17
CA GLU A 6 -59.60 -24.74 1.63
C GLU A 6 -58.48 -23.85 2.20
N SER A 7 -58.85 -22.95 3.11
CA SER A 7 -58.01 -22.10 3.96
C SER A 7 -56.51 -22.05 3.60
N PRO A 8 -55.98 -20.94 3.05
CA PRO A 8 -54.57 -20.87 2.67
C PRO A 8 -53.67 -21.15 3.89
N ASP A 9 -52.73 -22.08 3.73
CA ASP A 9 -51.67 -22.36 4.71
C ASP A 9 -51.03 -21.01 5.12
N PRO A 10 -50.80 -20.73 6.41
CA PRO A 10 -50.05 -19.53 6.83
C PRO A 10 -48.72 -19.37 6.09
N ASP A 11 -48.08 -20.46 5.67
CA ASP A 11 -46.88 -20.44 4.84
C ASP A 11 -47.18 -20.02 3.39
N ASP A 12 -48.31 -20.42 2.82
CA ASP A 12 -48.76 -19.99 1.48
C ASP A 12 -49.14 -18.51 1.46
N LEU A 13 -49.59 -17.95 2.60
CA LEU A 13 -49.80 -16.50 2.77
C LEU A 13 -48.47 -15.71 2.84
N LEU A 14 -47.39 -16.34 3.30
CA LEU A 14 -46.04 -15.77 3.24
C LEU A 14 -45.42 -15.87 1.84
N LEU A 15 -45.79 -16.92 1.08
CA LEU A 15 -45.34 -17.19 -0.29
C LEU A 15 -46.15 -16.45 -1.38
N SER A 16 -47.37 -15.99 -1.09
CA SER A 16 -48.18 -15.13 -1.97
C SER A 16 -48.05 -13.63 -1.69
N GLY A 17 -47.14 -13.27 -0.77
CA GLY A 17 -47.30 -12.16 0.17
C GLY A 17 -47.56 -10.75 -0.37
N ARG A 18 -48.46 -10.05 0.35
CA ARG A 18 -48.30 -8.62 0.67
C ARG A 18 -47.69 -8.49 2.05
N ASP A 19 -46.80 -7.52 2.26
CA ASP A 19 -46.36 -7.15 3.60
C ASP A 19 -47.36 -6.18 4.29
N ARG A 20 -47.07 -5.75 5.54
CA ARG A 20 -47.90 -4.78 6.30
C ARG A 20 -47.98 -3.38 5.64
N LYS A 21 -47.14 -3.09 4.64
CA LYS A 21 -47.10 -1.83 3.88
C LYS A 21 -47.69 -1.97 2.46
N GLY A 22 -48.08 -3.17 2.04
CA GLY A 22 -48.70 -3.44 0.74
C GLY A 22 -47.72 -3.67 -0.41
N GLU A 23 -46.43 -3.89 -0.15
CA GLU A 23 -45.45 -4.25 -1.20
C GLU A 23 -45.51 -5.76 -1.51
N LEU A 24 -45.36 -6.10 -2.80
CA LEU A 24 -45.32 -7.48 -3.29
C LEU A 24 -44.06 -8.18 -2.78
N ARG A 25 -44.24 -9.24 -1.98
CA ARG A 25 -43.14 -10.09 -1.46
C ARG A 25 -42.64 -11.13 -2.46
N TRP A 26 -43.23 -11.24 -3.64
CA TRP A 26 -42.80 -12.13 -4.75
C TRP A 26 -42.94 -11.37 -6.09
N PRO A 27 -42.16 -11.72 -7.13
CA PRO A 27 -42.30 -11.11 -8.46
C PRO A 27 -43.71 -11.33 -9.03
N ASP A 28 -44.06 -10.71 -10.15
CA ASP A 28 -45.26 -11.11 -10.89
C ASP A 28 -45.14 -12.62 -11.27
N PRO A 29 -46.18 -13.46 -11.14
CA PRO A 29 -46.19 -14.85 -11.62
C PRO A 29 -45.69 -15.05 -13.07
N GLY A 30 -45.74 -14.02 -13.91
CA GLY A 30 -45.15 -14.03 -15.25
C GLY A 30 -43.64 -13.74 -15.33
N THR A 31 -42.97 -13.50 -14.20
CA THR A 31 -41.53 -13.19 -14.12
C THR A 31 -40.77 -14.38 -13.55
N GLN A 32 -39.59 -14.66 -14.12
CA GLN A 32 -38.71 -15.69 -13.61
C GLN A 32 -38.37 -15.47 -12.12
N VAL A 33 -38.56 -16.50 -11.30
CA VAL A 33 -38.19 -16.53 -9.90
C VAL A 33 -36.69 -16.84 -9.78
N PRO A 34 -35.87 -15.96 -9.17
CA PRO A 34 -34.45 -16.22 -8.97
C PRO A 34 -34.20 -17.39 -8.03
N TYR A 35 -33.21 -18.23 -8.36
CA TYR A 35 -32.86 -19.42 -7.59
C TYR A 35 -32.52 -19.10 -6.13
N GLY A 36 -31.75 -18.02 -5.90
CA GLY A 36 -31.40 -17.55 -4.56
C GLY A 36 -32.61 -17.17 -3.70
N ARG A 37 -33.71 -16.71 -4.31
CA ARG A 37 -34.95 -16.39 -3.58
C ARG A 37 -35.61 -17.64 -3.04
N VAL A 38 -35.66 -18.71 -3.84
CA VAL A 38 -36.20 -20.02 -3.43
C VAL A 38 -35.42 -20.55 -2.24
N LEU A 39 -34.08 -20.58 -2.32
CA LEU A 39 -33.23 -21.04 -1.22
C LEU A 39 -33.39 -20.17 0.03
N HIS A 40 -33.43 -18.85 -0.13
CA HIS A 40 -33.64 -17.93 0.99
C HIS A 40 -34.98 -18.16 1.69
N SER A 41 -36.06 -18.34 0.94
CA SER A 41 -37.38 -18.65 1.48
C SER A 41 -37.43 -20.02 2.14
N ALA A 42 -36.80 -21.05 1.55
CA ALA A 42 -36.66 -22.37 2.15
C ALA A 42 -35.93 -22.29 3.49
N ALA A 43 -34.83 -21.53 3.56
CA ALA A 43 -34.05 -21.30 4.77
C ALA A 43 -34.86 -20.63 5.89
N LEU A 44 -35.65 -19.61 5.54
CA LEU A 44 -36.44 -18.84 6.51
C LEU A 44 -37.65 -19.63 7.03
N LEU A 45 -38.27 -20.43 6.18
CA LEU A 45 -39.46 -21.22 6.53
C LEU A 45 -39.10 -22.61 7.08
N GLY A 46 -37.83 -23.04 6.96
CA GLY A 46 -37.39 -24.38 7.35
C GLY A 46 -37.97 -25.49 6.47
N LEU A 47 -38.31 -25.16 5.21
CA LEU A 47 -38.90 -26.08 4.24
C LEU A 47 -37.84 -26.70 3.35
N ASP A 48 -38.11 -27.91 2.88
CA ASP A 48 -37.35 -28.54 1.80
C ASP A 48 -37.52 -27.71 0.49
N PRO A 49 -36.43 -27.35 -0.21
CA PRO A 49 -36.53 -26.59 -1.46
C PRO A 49 -37.43 -27.22 -2.52
N ALA A 50 -37.48 -28.54 -2.65
CA ALA A 50 -38.34 -29.22 -3.62
C ALA A 50 -39.82 -29.08 -3.26
N VAL A 51 -40.14 -29.10 -1.96
CA VAL A 51 -41.51 -28.84 -1.46
C VAL A 51 -41.90 -27.39 -1.73
N LEU A 52 -40.98 -26.46 -1.48
CA LEU A 52 -41.22 -25.03 -1.75
C LEU A 52 -41.44 -24.76 -3.24
N VAL A 53 -40.63 -25.36 -4.13
CA VAL A 53 -40.82 -25.25 -5.58
C VAL A 53 -42.17 -25.79 -6.01
N SER A 54 -42.58 -26.96 -5.51
CA SER A 54 -43.90 -27.54 -5.80
C SER A 54 -45.05 -26.62 -5.37
N ARG A 55 -44.91 -25.93 -4.23
CA ARG A 55 -45.89 -24.93 -3.75
C ARG A 55 -45.92 -23.70 -4.64
N LEU A 56 -44.76 -23.20 -5.07
CA LEU A 56 -44.64 -22.05 -5.96
C LEU A 56 -45.27 -22.34 -7.33
N GLU A 57 -45.04 -23.53 -7.89
CA GLU A 57 -45.68 -23.98 -9.14
C GLU A 57 -47.21 -24.02 -9.02
N ALA A 58 -47.73 -24.54 -7.89
CA ALA A 58 -49.17 -24.57 -7.62
C ALA A 58 -49.79 -23.16 -7.50
N LEU A 59 -48.99 -22.17 -7.07
CA LEU A 59 -49.37 -20.75 -6.98
C LEU A 59 -49.17 -19.99 -8.30
N GLY A 60 -48.71 -20.65 -9.37
CA GLY A 60 -48.54 -20.08 -10.71
C GLY A 60 -47.13 -19.56 -11.03
N TYR A 61 -46.15 -19.77 -10.14
CA TYR A 61 -44.74 -19.40 -10.35
C TYR A 61 -43.95 -20.56 -10.96
N ALA A 62 -44.24 -20.87 -12.23
CA ALA A 62 -43.64 -22.03 -12.91
C ALA A 62 -42.25 -21.76 -13.50
N ASP A 63 -41.90 -20.50 -13.78
CA ASP A 63 -40.58 -20.12 -14.31
C ASP A 63 -39.59 -19.88 -13.16
N ILE A 64 -38.94 -20.94 -12.69
CA ILE A 64 -37.93 -20.88 -11.62
C ILE A 64 -36.55 -21.11 -12.23
N GLN A 65 -35.62 -20.21 -11.92
CA GLN A 65 -34.23 -20.31 -12.37
C GLN A 65 -33.57 -21.60 -11.86
N GLN A 66 -32.92 -22.34 -12.76
CA GLN A 66 -32.33 -23.65 -12.47
C GLN A 66 -30.81 -23.58 -12.32
N ALA A 67 -30.26 -24.28 -11.33
CA ALA A 67 -28.82 -24.41 -11.10
C ALA A 67 -28.13 -25.38 -12.09
N GLY A 68 -28.90 -26.15 -12.87
CA GLY A 68 -28.39 -27.25 -13.71
C GLY A 68 -28.02 -28.51 -12.92
N THR A 69 -28.12 -28.47 -11.58
CA THR A 69 -28.01 -29.60 -10.66
C THR A 69 -29.32 -29.81 -9.91
N ALA A 70 -29.49 -30.96 -9.25
CA ALA A 70 -30.63 -31.16 -8.36
C ALA A 70 -30.66 -30.10 -7.24
N LEU A 71 -31.86 -29.76 -6.78
CA LEU A 71 -32.05 -28.89 -5.62
C LEU A 71 -31.38 -29.52 -4.39
N PRO A 72 -30.80 -28.71 -3.49
CA PRO A 72 -30.22 -29.23 -2.26
C PRO A 72 -31.32 -29.79 -1.35
N ASP A 73 -31.09 -30.97 -0.77
CA ASP A 73 -32.05 -31.62 0.13
C ASP A 73 -32.30 -30.80 1.42
N THR A 74 -31.34 -29.96 1.82
CA THR A 74 -31.46 -29.13 3.03
C THR A 74 -30.84 -27.76 2.83
N VAL A 75 -31.54 -26.72 3.31
CA VAL A 75 -31.04 -25.35 3.39
C VAL A 75 -31.15 -24.89 4.83
N ARG A 76 -30.04 -24.42 5.41
CA ARG A 76 -30.01 -23.95 6.80
C ARG A 76 -30.47 -22.50 6.85
N PRO A 77 -31.10 -22.02 7.95
CA PRO A 77 -31.39 -20.59 8.15
C PRO A 77 -30.15 -19.72 7.94
N ASP A 78 -29.03 -20.27 8.38
CA ASP A 78 -27.66 -19.78 8.27
C ASP A 78 -27.10 -19.65 6.84
N ASP A 79 -27.77 -20.21 5.82
CA ASP A 79 -27.42 -20.07 4.40
C ASP A 79 -28.13 -18.87 3.74
N ALA A 80 -29.19 -18.35 4.36
CA ALA A 80 -30.00 -17.26 3.85
C ALA A 80 -29.21 -15.98 3.48
N PRO A 81 -28.15 -15.55 4.22
CA PRO A 81 -27.33 -14.41 3.82
C PRO A 81 -26.39 -14.73 2.65
N LEU A 82 -26.07 -15.99 2.38
CA LEU A 82 -25.08 -16.37 1.35
C LEU A 82 -25.58 -16.14 -0.07
N VAL A 83 -26.89 -16.25 -0.29
CA VAL A 83 -27.53 -16.21 -1.62
C VAL A 83 -27.97 -14.81 -2.05
N ARG A 84 -27.87 -13.82 -1.15
CA ARG A 84 -28.22 -12.42 -1.40
C ARG A 84 -26.98 -11.66 -1.83
N ARG A 85 -27.02 -10.92 -2.94
CA ARG A 85 -25.89 -10.06 -3.32
C ARG A 85 -25.61 -9.04 -2.21
N VAL A 86 -24.34 -8.94 -1.82
CA VAL A 86 -23.79 -7.93 -0.90
C VAL A 86 -22.98 -6.93 -1.75
N GLY A 87 -22.92 -5.66 -1.33
CA GLY A 87 -22.22 -4.61 -2.08
C GLY A 87 -23.14 -3.73 -2.94
N VAL A 88 -22.54 -2.82 -3.72
CA VAL A 88 -23.09 -1.69 -4.53
C VAL A 88 -24.61 -1.78 -4.80
N PRO A 89 -25.40 -0.70 -4.62
CA PRO A 89 -26.86 -0.71 -4.80
C PRO A 89 -27.22 -0.98 -6.27
N ASP A 90 -27.22 -2.24 -6.64
CA ASP A 90 -27.69 -2.71 -7.93
C ASP A 90 -29.20 -2.81 -7.78
N TYR A 91 -29.89 -1.69 -8.07
CA TYR A 91 -31.30 -1.39 -7.80
C TYR A 91 -32.33 -2.37 -8.42
N GLY A 92 -31.94 -3.57 -8.85
CA GLY A 92 -32.84 -4.54 -9.46
C GLY A 92 -32.52 -6.03 -9.30
N LYS A 93 -31.35 -6.45 -8.77
CA LYS A 93 -30.98 -7.87 -8.66
C LYS A 93 -30.43 -8.24 -7.27
N PRO A 94 -31.30 -8.42 -6.26
CA PRO A 94 -30.85 -8.71 -4.89
C PRO A 94 -30.32 -10.15 -4.68
N TRP A 95 -30.38 -11.00 -5.71
CA TRP A 95 -30.04 -12.43 -5.63
C TRP A 95 -28.83 -12.75 -6.50
N LEU A 96 -28.00 -13.69 -6.05
CA LEU A 96 -26.99 -14.29 -6.92
C LEU A 96 -27.66 -15.01 -8.09
N ASP A 97 -27.13 -14.76 -9.28
CA ASP A 97 -27.49 -15.50 -10.48
C ASP A 97 -26.78 -16.85 -10.43
N VAL A 98 -27.54 -17.96 -10.38
CA VAL A 98 -26.96 -19.30 -10.28
C VAL A 98 -26.27 -19.76 -11.58
N ALA A 99 -26.62 -19.13 -12.72
CA ALA A 99 -25.97 -19.42 -13.99
C ALA A 99 -24.58 -18.75 -14.08
N GLU A 100 -24.34 -17.67 -13.34
CA GLU A 100 -23.06 -16.98 -13.30
C GLU A 100 -22.15 -17.56 -12.20
N PRO A 101 -20.83 -17.63 -12.41
CA PRO A 101 -19.91 -17.92 -11.33
C PRO A 101 -19.99 -16.86 -10.23
N VAL A 102 -19.96 -17.29 -8.97
CA VAL A 102 -19.96 -16.38 -7.83
C VAL A 102 -18.62 -15.65 -7.76
N PRO A 103 -18.60 -14.30 -7.73
CA PRO A 103 -17.37 -13.54 -7.63
C PRO A 103 -16.71 -13.68 -6.25
N LEU A 104 -15.39 -13.58 -6.19
CA LEU A 104 -14.63 -13.69 -4.94
C LEU A 104 -15.03 -12.59 -3.95
N SER A 105 -15.34 -11.38 -4.44
CA SER A 105 -15.82 -10.27 -3.62
C SER A 105 -17.05 -10.65 -2.79
N HIS A 106 -18.00 -11.36 -3.39
CA HIS A 106 -19.20 -11.81 -2.71
C HIS A 106 -18.87 -12.81 -1.58
N VAL A 107 -17.97 -13.77 -1.84
CA VAL A 107 -17.52 -14.74 -0.83
C VAL A 107 -16.88 -14.04 0.37
N LEU A 108 -16.01 -13.05 0.12
CA LEU A 108 -15.31 -12.30 1.16
C LEU A 108 -16.25 -11.38 1.94
N GLU A 109 -17.13 -10.65 1.25
CA GLU A 109 -18.09 -9.75 1.88
C GLU A 109 -19.06 -10.51 2.77
N VAL A 110 -19.65 -11.60 2.28
CA VAL A 110 -20.55 -12.44 3.08
C VAL A 110 -19.81 -13.08 4.25
N GLY A 111 -18.60 -13.58 4.04
CA GLY A 111 -17.76 -14.12 5.11
C GLY A 111 -17.52 -13.09 6.23
N CYS A 112 -17.18 -11.85 5.84
CA CYS A 112 -17.02 -10.75 6.78
C CYS A 112 -18.31 -10.43 7.55
N HIS A 113 -19.46 -10.35 6.88
CA HIS A 113 -20.75 -10.02 7.51
C HIS A 113 -21.27 -11.14 8.42
N THR A 114 -20.98 -12.40 8.09
CA THR A 114 -21.45 -13.57 8.84
C THR A 114 -20.43 -14.11 9.84
N GLY A 115 -19.23 -13.55 9.88
CA GLY A 115 -18.12 -14.04 10.72
C GLY A 115 -17.58 -15.40 10.28
N ARG A 116 -17.79 -15.80 9.02
CA ARG A 116 -17.36 -17.08 8.47
C ARG A 116 -16.11 -16.95 7.62
N GLY A 117 -15.27 -17.98 7.66
CA GLY A 117 -14.13 -18.08 6.75
C GLY A 117 -14.55 -18.18 5.27
N PRO A 118 -13.78 -17.60 4.34
CA PRO A 118 -14.04 -17.73 2.90
C PRO A 118 -14.22 -19.18 2.43
N ALA A 119 -13.46 -20.13 2.99
CA ALA A 119 -13.59 -21.54 2.67
C ALA A 119 -14.95 -22.13 3.06
N ASP A 120 -15.50 -21.75 4.21
CA ASP A 120 -16.80 -22.21 4.65
C ASP A 120 -17.92 -21.65 3.76
N VAL A 121 -17.88 -20.35 3.48
CA VAL A 121 -18.82 -19.70 2.55
C VAL A 121 -18.79 -20.36 1.18
N ALA A 122 -17.60 -20.60 0.63
CA ALA A 122 -17.41 -21.31 -0.64
C ALA A 122 -18.03 -22.71 -0.62
N ARG A 123 -17.72 -23.53 0.40
CA ARG A 123 -18.30 -24.88 0.54
C ARG A 123 -19.83 -24.84 0.62
N ARG A 124 -20.39 -23.90 1.40
CA ARG A 124 -21.84 -23.77 1.53
C ARG A 124 -22.49 -23.35 0.22
N LEU A 125 -21.93 -22.37 -0.49
CA LEU A 125 -22.43 -21.96 -1.81
C LEU A 125 -22.38 -23.12 -2.82
N THR A 126 -21.29 -23.89 -2.85
CA THR A 126 -21.19 -25.08 -3.70
C THR A 126 -22.23 -26.14 -3.32
N ALA A 127 -22.44 -26.39 -2.02
CA ALA A 127 -23.47 -27.32 -1.57
C ALA A 127 -24.91 -26.86 -1.92
N LEU A 128 -25.11 -25.56 -2.11
CA LEU A 128 -26.37 -24.98 -2.56
C LEU A 128 -26.51 -24.96 -4.09
N GLY A 129 -25.53 -25.46 -4.84
CA GLY A 129 -25.56 -25.53 -6.31
C GLY A 129 -24.93 -24.34 -7.05
N TYR A 130 -24.30 -23.40 -6.34
CA TYR A 130 -23.58 -22.29 -6.98
C TYR A 130 -22.19 -22.71 -7.45
N ARG A 131 -21.78 -22.18 -8.61
CA ARG A 131 -20.44 -22.37 -9.16
C ARG A 131 -19.53 -21.24 -8.69
N LEU A 132 -18.33 -21.56 -8.22
CA LEU A 132 -17.30 -20.56 -7.89
C LEU A 132 -16.48 -20.25 -9.14
N GLY A 133 -16.02 -19.01 -9.30
CA GLY A 133 -15.26 -18.59 -10.48
C GLY A 133 -13.80 -19.03 -10.53
N GLY A 134 -13.24 -19.55 -9.43
CA GLY A 134 -11.83 -19.95 -9.37
C GLY A 134 -11.55 -21.38 -9.84
N ASP A 135 -10.32 -21.61 -10.30
CA ASP A 135 -9.83 -22.86 -10.92
C ASP A 135 -9.77 -24.09 -10.00
N GLY A 136 -10.38 -24.05 -8.81
CA GLY A 136 -10.41 -25.17 -7.84
C GLY A 136 -9.05 -25.62 -7.30
N GLY A 137 -7.95 -24.94 -7.66
CA GLY A 137 -6.59 -25.43 -7.42
C GLY A 137 -6.05 -25.24 -5.99
N ARG A 138 -6.64 -24.33 -5.19
CA ARG A 138 -6.21 -24.09 -3.80
C ARG A 138 -7.41 -23.89 -2.86
N PRO A 139 -7.39 -24.49 -1.65
CA PRO A 139 -8.40 -24.22 -0.65
C PRO A 139 -8.28 -22.79 -0.15
N LEU A 140 -9.41 -22.11 -0.05
CA LEU A 140 -9.52 -20.78 0.55
C LEU A 140 -9.17 -20.81 2.04
N PRO A 141 -8.91 -19.65 2.67
CA PRO A 141 -8.69 -19.57 4.10
C PRO A 141 -9.93 -19.97 4.93
N GLU A 142 -9.72 -20.74 6.00
CA GLU A 142 -10.78 -21.14 6.94
C GLU A 142 -11.14 -20.02 7.93
N SER A 143 -10.26 -19.04 8.13
CA SER A 143 -10.53 -17.86 8.95
C SER A 143 -10.84 -16.66 8.08
N SER A 144 -11.79 -15.82 8.50
CA SER A 144 -12.00 -14.50 7.91
C SER A 144 -11.00 -13.50 8.49
N HIS A 145 -10.66 -12.49 7.69
CA HIS A 145 -9.92 -11.33 8.17
C HIS A 145 -10.63 -10.05 7.70
N PRO A 146 -10.81 -9.02 8.56
CA PRO A 146 -11.50 -7.78 8.18
C PRO A 146 -10.87 -7.08 6.96
N ALA A 147 -9.57 -7.28 6.74
CA ALA A 147 -8.86 -6.74 5.59
C ALA A 147 -9.21 -7.43 4.26
N ASP A 148 -9.76 -8.65 4.25
CA ASP A 148 -9.90 -9.46 3.02
C ASP A 148 -10.63 -8.72 1.89
N VAL A 149 -11.74 -8.05 2.24
CA VAL A 149 -12.50 -7.23 1.29
C VAL A 149 -11.65 -6.06 0.76
N MET A 150 -10.85 -5.44 1.63
CA MET A 150 -9.97 -4.33 1.24
C MET A 150 -8.80 -4.79 0.37
N LEU A 151 -8.34 -6.04 0.49
CA LEU A 151 -7.23 -6.58 -0.31
C LEU A 151 -7.56 -6.67 -1.81
N ILE A 152 -8.84 -6.88 -2.14
CA ILE A 152 -9.29 -7.09 -3.52
C ILE A 152 -9.83 -5.81 -4.17
N LEU A 153 -9.95 -4.72 -3.41
CA LEU A 153 -10.46 -3.45 -3.91
C LEU A 153 -9.35 -2.66 -4.61
N GLU A 154 -9.53 -2.38 -5.90
CA GLU A 154 -8.70 -1.46 -6.65
C GLU A 154 -9.41 -0.10 -6.75
N GLN A 155 -8.76 0.96 -6.28
CA GLN A 155 -9.24 2.32 -6.51
C GLN A 155 -8.68 2.85 -7.84
N ARG A 156 -9.55 2.98 -8.83
CA ARG A 156 -9.23 3.65 -10.11
C ARG A 156 -10.23 4.77 -10.39
N ASN A 157 -9.72 5.99 -10.53
CA ASN A 157 -10.48 7.15 -11.03
C ASN A 157 -11.88 7.34 -10.39
N ASN A 158 -11.96 7.30 -9.05
CA ASN A 158 -13.20 7.41 -8.26
C ASN A 158 -14.20 6.23 -8.37
N TYR A 159 -13.84 5.14 -9.05
CA TYR A 159 -14.58 3.89 -9.07
C TYR A 159 -13.84 2.82 -8.25
N ARG A 160 -14.62 1.98 -7.56
CA ARG A 160 -14.12 0.81 -6.83
C ARG A 160 -14.40 -0.42 -7.68
N GLU A 161 -13.35 -0.99 -8.26
CA GLU A 161 -13.44 -2.28 -8.94
C GLU A 161 -12.87 -3.35 -8.01
N CYS A 162 -13.57 -4.48 -7.91
CA CYS A 162 -13.07 -5.65 -7.20
C CYS A 162 -12.29 -6.51 -8.18
N ARG A 163 -11.06 -6.87 -7.82
CA ARG A 163 -10.35 -7.96 -8.47
C ARG A 163 -11.04 -9.28 -8.17
N ASP A 164 -11.04 -10.17 -9.14
CA ASP A 164 -11.72 -11.45 -9.06
C ASP A 164 -10.74 -12.63 -9.16
N TRP A 165 -11.28 -13.84 -9.14
CA TRP A 165 -10.53 -15.08 -9.11
C TRP A 165 -9.34 -15.12 -10.10
N GLY A 166 -8.15 -15.47 -9.59
CA GLY A 166 -6.97 -15.72 -10.41
C GLY A 166 -6.32 -14.48 -11.03
N ASP A 167 -6.83 -13.28 -10.74
CA ASP A 167 -6.21 -12.03 -11.19
C ASP A 167 -4.76 -11.93 -10.72
N GLU A 168 -3.93 -11.33 -11.57
CA GLU A 168 -2.56 -10.99 -11.19
C GLU A 168 -2.57 -9.67 -10.40
N VAL A 169 -1.98 -9.70 -9.21
CA VAL A 169 -1.86 -8.54 -8.33
C VAL A 169 -0.42 -8.03 -8.37
N PRO A 170 -0.18 -6.80 -8.84
CA PRO A 170 1.16 -6.24 -8.89
C PRO A 170 1.67 -5.87 -7.49
N ALA A 171 2.98 -5.86 -7.31
CA ALA A 171 3.63 -5.53 -6.03
C ALA A 171 3.21 -4.16 -5.46
N HIS A 172 3.05 -3.14 -6.32
CA HIS A 172 2.61 -1.82 -5.85
C HIS A 172 1.26 -1.86 -5.14
N HIS A 173 0.31 -2.69 -5.59
CA HIS A 173 -0.99 -2.88 -4.93
C HIS A 173 -0.80 -3.46 -3.53
N VAL A 174 0.02 -4.50 -3.38
CA VAL A 174 0.37 -5.08 -2.07
C VAL A 174 0.90 -4.00 -1.12
N HIS A 175 1.77 -3.11 -1.60
CA HIS A 175 2.35 -2.04 -0.78
C HIS A 175 1.34 -0.96 -0.42
N ASP A 176 0.54 -0.54 -1.39
CA ASP A 176 -0.44 0.52 -1.20
C ASP A 176 -1.52 0.05 -0.21
N THR A 177 -2.04 -1.17 -0.38
CA THR A 177 -2.97 -1.78 0.56
C THR A 177 -2.36 -1.98 1.96
N ALA A 178 -1.12 -2.47 2.04
CA ALA A 178 -0.44 -2.66 3.32
C ALA A 178 -0.31 -1.34 4.11
N ARG A 179 0.04 -0.25 3.42
CA ARG A 179 0.13 1.10 3.99
C ARG A 179 -1.24 1.60 4.44
N ASP A 180 -2.24 1.53 3.56
CA ASP A 180 -3.58 2.04 3.82
C ASP A 180 -4.25 1.33 5.01
N LEU A 181 -3.96 0.04 5.18
CA LEU A 181 -4.48 -0.78 6.27
C LEU A 181 -3.54 -0.84 7.48
N SER A 182 -2.35 -0.23 7.42
CA SER A 182 -1.31 -0.30 8.45
C SER A 182 -0.96 -1.74 8.88
N ILE A 183 -0.80 -2.63 7.89
CA ILE A 183 -0.44 -4.05 8.07
C ILE A 183 0.82 -4.39 7.26
N SER A 184 1.46 -5.52 7.58
CA SER A 184 2.68 -5.94 6.87
C SER A 184 2.41 -6.26 5.40
N PRO A 185 3.26 -5.78 4.45
CA PRO A 185 3.19 -6.19 3.04
C PRO A 185 3.29 -7.70 2.84
N HIS A 186 4.08 -8.39 3.67
CA HIS A 186 4.20 -9.84 3.62
C HIS A 186 2.86 -10.52 3.96
N PHE A 187 2.15 -10.01 4.97
CA PHE A 187 0.81 -10.49 5.31
C PHE A 187 -0.17 -10.27 4.16
N VAL A 188 -0.19 -9.08 3.54
CA VAL A 188 -1.05 -8.79 2.39
C VAL A 188 -0.78 -9.76 1.23
N ALA A 189 0.50 -9.94 0.86
CA ALA A 189 0.89 -10.81 -0.23
C ALA A 189 0.53 -12.28 0.02
N THR A 190 0.87 -12.79 1.21
CA THR A 190 0.52 -14.17 1.58
C THR A 190 -0.98 -14.39 1.65
N ARG A 191 -1.74 -13.39 2.14
CA ARG A 191 -3.19 -13.45 2.19
C ARG A 191 -3.82 -13.44 0.81
N LEU A 192 -3.35 -12.60 -0.10
CA LEU A 192 -3.79 -12.58 -1.51
C LEU A 192 -3.52 -13.92 -2.21
N VAL A 193 -2.33 -14.50 -2.01
CA VAL A 193 -2.00 -15.83 -2.55
C VAL A 193 -2.93 -16.92 -1.97
N ALA A 194 -3.27 -16.84 -0.69
CA ALA A 194 -4.21 -17.76 -0.05
C ALA A 194 -5.65 -17.60 -0.57
N LEU A 195 -6.03 -16.39 -0.99
CA LEU A 195 -7.31 -16.09 -1.62
C LEU A 195 -7.35 -16.48 -3.11
N GLY A 196 -6.25 -16.98 -3.68
CA GLY A 196 -6.18 -17.47 -5.05
C GLY A 196 -5.68 -16.44 -6.08
N PHE A 197 -5.16 -15.30 -5.64
CA PHE A 197 -4.51 -14.33 -6.53
C PHE A 197 -3.10 -14.78 -6.92
N ARG A 198 -2.68 -14.34 -8.12
CA ARG A 198 -1.31 -14.55 -8.60
C ARG A 198 -0.47 -13.33 -8.32
N LEU A 199 0.73 -13.53 -7.81
CA LEU A 199 1.74 -12.47 -7.69
C LEU A 199 2.83 -12.73 -8.74
N PRO A 200 3.38 -11.69 -9.39
CA PRO A 200 4.50 -11.84 -10.32
C PRO A 200 5.83 -12.14 -9.61
N TYR A 201 5.81 -12.28 -8.28
CA TYR A 201 6.95 -12.57 -7.42
C TYR A 201 6.52 -13.49 -6.26
N THR A 202 7.49 -14.14 -5.61
CA THR A 202 7.24 -14.93 -4.39
C THR A 202 7.41 -14.04 -3.17
N PRO A 203 6.42 -13.86 -2.28
CA PRO A 203 6.54 -12.96 -1.13
C PRO A 203 7.49 -13.49 -0.06
N GLU A 204 8.34 -12.61 0.46
CA GLU A 204 9.30 -12.91 1.53
C GLU A 204 9.05 -12.04 2.76
N PRO A 205 9.30 -12.53 3.99
CA PRO A 205 9.17 -11.71 5.19
C PRO A 205 10.09 -10.47 5.17
N GLY A 206 11.24 -10.56 4.50
CA GLY A 206 12.19 -9.46 4.35
C GLY A 206 11.73 -8.33 3.44
N ASP A 207 10.66 -8.52 2.66
CA ASP A 207 10.15 -7.50 1.75
C ASP A 207 9.69 -6.25 2.51
N GLU A 208 9.18 -6.39 3.73
CA GLU A 208 8.65 -5.28 4.52
C GLU A 208 9.66 -4.13 4.67
N ALA A 209 10.92 -4.46 4.98
CA ALA A 209 11.99 -3.48 5.11
C ALA A 209 12.28 -2.75 3.77
N LEU A 210 12.23 -3.49 2.66
CA LEU A 210 12.46 -2.96 1.30
C LEU A 210 11.37 -1.98 0.87
N LEU A 211 10.16 -2.14 1.41
CA LEU A 211 8.95 -1.48 0.90
C LEU A 211 8.48 -0.31 1.76
N THR A 212 9.02 -0.21 2.98
CA THR A 212 8.67 0.85 3.93
C THR A 212 9.07 2.24 3.40
N HIS A 213 10.15 2.36 2.62
CA HIS A 213 10.72 3.63 2.19
C HIS A 213 10.54 3.88 0.69
N ARG A 214 9.29 3.93 0.23
CA ARG A 214 8.96 4.16 -1.18
C ARG A 214 9.65 5.44 -1.69
N GLY A 215 10.47 5.30 -2.73
CA GLY A 215 11.03 6.41 -3.49
C GLY A 215 12.44 6.87 -3.12
N SER A 216 13.04 6.37 -2.03
CA SER A 216 14.46 6.62 -1.73
C SER A 216 15.30 5.41 -2.09
N HIS A 217 15.57 5.21 -3.38
CA HIS A 217 16.56 4.22 -3.83
C HIS A 217 18.00 4.74 -3.72
N GLU A 218 18.23 5.62 -2.74
CA GLU A 218 19.54 6.22 -2.53
C GLU A 218 20.53 5.16 -2.04
N PRO A 219 21.83 5.29 -2.36
CA PRO A 219 22.83 4.31 -1.96
C PRO A 219 22.81 4.04 -0.45
N GLY A 220 22.56 5.08 0.36
CA GLY A 220 22.44 4.94 1.81
C GLY A 220 21.31 4.01 2.24
N HIS A 221 20.17 4.06 1.55
CA HIS A 221 19.05 3.18 1.84
C HIS A 221 19.36 1.72 1.49
N ILE A 222 19.94 1.48 0.30
CA ILE A 222 20.31 0.14 -0.16
C ILE A 222 21.37 -0.47 0.77
N LEU A 223 22.41 0.28 1.12
CA LEU A 223 23.46 -0.17 2.03
C LEU A 223 22.94 -0.39 3.46
N GLY A 224 22.01 0.46 3.92
CA GLY A 224 21.35 0.31 5.21
C GLY A 224 20.56 -1.00 5.28
N LEU A 225 19.75 -1.27 4.26
CA LEU A 225 18.99 -2.51 4.13
C LEU A 225 19.88 -3.74 4.02
N ALA A 226 20.97 -3.66 3.24
CA ALA A 226 21.95 -4.74 3.13
C ALA A 226 22.53 -5.09 4.51
N ARG A 227 22.91 -4.08 5.31
CA ARG A 227 23.41 -4.27 6.68
C ARG A 227 22.35 -4.88 7.61
N GLU A 228 21.11 -4.38 7.56
CA GLU A 228 20.03 -4.83 8.45
C GLU A 228 19.56 -6.26 8.15
N THR A 229 19.48 -6.61 6.87
CA THR A 229 19.01 -7.92 6.43
C THR A 229 20.13 -8.96 6.29
N GLY A 230 21.40 -8.54 6.37
CA GLY A 230 22.56 -9.39 6.11
C GLY A 230 22.71 -9.83 4.65
N ARG A 231 22.01 -9.16 3.73
CA ARG A 231 22.05 -9.44 2.28
C ARG A 231 23.10 -8.56 1.58
N THR A 232 23.49 -8.92 0.36
CA THR A 232 24.37 -8.05 -0.44
C THR A 232 23.56 -6.89 -1.05
N PRO A 233 24.18 -5.74 -1.34
CA PRO A 233 23.52 -4.66 -2.08
C PRO A 233 22.91 -5.12 -3.42
N GLU A 234 23.58 -6.05 -4.11
CA GLU A 234 23.09 -6.70 -5.32
C GLU A 234 21.79 -7.46 -5.09
N ASP A 235 21.70 -8.26 -4.02
CA ASP A 235 20.49 -8.99 -3.65
C ASP A 235 19.32 -8.03 -3.34
N ILE A 236 19.61 -6.92 -2.65
CA ILE A 236 18.60 -5.89 -2.33
C ILE A 236 18.06 -5.25 -3.62
N VAL A 237 18.95 -4.87 -4.54
CA VAL A 237 18.57 -4.27 -5.83
C VAL A 237 17.80 -5.26 -6.70
N GLY A 238 18.26 -6.52 -6.75
CA GLY A 238 17.57 -7.60 -7.45
C GLY A 238 16.16 -7.77 -6.90
N ARG A 239 16.02 -7.80 -5.57
CA ARG A 239 14.74 -7.97 -4.91
C ARG A 239 13.80 -6.78 -5.13
N LEU A 240 14.29 -5.54 -5.05
CA LEU A 240 13.51 -4.34 -5.39
C LEU A 240 13.04 -4.35 -6.85
N THR A 241 13.85 -4.90 -7.76
CA THR A 241 13.50 -5.06 -9.17
C THR A 241 12.37 -6.08 -9.35
N GLU A 242 12.44 -7.23 -8.68
CA GLU A 242 11.36 -8.23 -8.66
C GLU A 242 10.05 -7.68 -8.08
N LEU A 243 10.16 -6.83 -7.05
CA LEU A 243 9.03 -6.13 -6.44
C LEU A 243 8.53 -4.93 -7.28
N GLY A 244 9.03 -4.75 -8.51
CA GLY A 244 8.55 -3.71 -9.42
C GLY A 244 8.83 -2.28 -8.96
N CYS A 245 9.75 -2.07 -8.02
CA CYS A 245 10.17 -0.74 -7.54
C CYS A 245 11.13 -0.03 -8.51
N GLY A 246 11.30 -0.55 -9.72
CA GLY A 246 12.34 -0.13 -10.66
C GLY A 246 13.68 -0.82 -10.37
N ARG A 247 14.64 -0.63 -11.28
CA ARG A 247 15.98 -1.20 -11.17
C ARG A 247 16.95 -0.11 -10.74
N PRO A 248 17.12 0.14 -9.43
CA PRO A 248 18.11 1.09 -8.97
C PRO A 248 19.52 0.63 -9.32
N GLU A 249 20.44 1.58 -9.40
CA GLU A 249 21.86 1.27 -9.59
C GLU A 249 22.42 0.62 -8.31
N VAL A 250 23.22 -0.43 -8.49
CA VAL A 250 23.91 -1.09 -7.38
C VAL A 250 25.01 -0.14 -6.87
N PRO A 251 25.02 0.20 -5.57
CA PRO A 251 26.10 0.99 -5.00
C PRO A 251 27.46 0.31 -5.17
N ALA A 252 28.53 1.10 -5.19
CA ALA A 252 29.88 0.55 -5.08
C ALA A 252 30.03 -0.33 -3.82
N PRO A 253 30.94 -1.31 -3.80
CA PRO A 253 31.13 -2.18 -2.64
C PRO A 253 31.30 -1.38 -1.34
N PRO A 254 30.56 -1.72 -0.26
CA PRO A 254 30.50 -0.88 0.93
C PRO A 254 31.83 -0.82 1.67
N GLN A 255 32.21 0.38 2.07
CA GLN A 255 33.28 0.66 3.04
C GLN A 255 32.68 0.88 4.43
N PRO A 256 33.45 0.66 5.52
CA PRO A 256 32.95 0.77 6.90
C PRO A 256 32.24 2.09 7.22
N ASP A 257 32.72 3.18 6.63
CA ASP A 257 32.25 4.53 6.92
C ASP A 257 31.12 5.01 6.00
N ASP A 258 30.78 4.28 4.93
CA ASP A 258 29.86 4.77 3.90
C ASP A 258 28.51 5.18 4.46
N LEU A 259 27.97 4.42 5.41
CA LEU A 259 26.69 4.76 6.03
C LEU A 259 26.76 6.08 6.82
N VAL A 260 27.91 6.38 7.42
CA VAL A 260 28.16 7.66 8.10
C VAL A 260 28.23 8.79 7.06
N LEU A 261 28.93 8.55 5.94
CA LEU A 261 29.03 9.51 4.84
C LEU A 261 27.67 9.81 4.18
N LEU A 262 26.79 8.82 4.10
CA LEU A 262 25.50 8.88 3.41
C LEU A 262 24.34 9.34 4.31
N SER A 263 24.52 9.39 5.63
CA SER A 263 23.54 9.92 6.58
C SER A 263 23.55 11.44 6.59
N ALA A 264 22.39 12.09 6.46
CA ALA A 264 22.29 13.56 6.54
C ALA A 264 22.75 14.11 7.91
N ASN A 265 22.67 13.29 8.96
CA ASN A 265 23.10 13.65 10.31
C ASN A 265 24.53 13.18 10.63
N VAL A 266 25.18 12.47 9.70
CA VAL A 266 26.53 11.90 9.88
C VAL A 266 26.58 10.93 11.07
N ASP A 267 25.50 10.16 11.26
CA ASP A 267 25.33 9.22 12.39
C ASP A 267 25.21 7.75 11.94
N GLY A 268 25.33 7.48 10.63
CA GLY A 268 25.19 6.14 10.08
C GLY A 268 23.74 5.62 9.98
N ARG A 269 22.75 6.51 10.13
CA ARG A 269 21.32 6.21 10.13
C ARG A 269 20.55 7.14 9.20
N ALA A 270 19.33 6.74 8.84
CA ALA A 270 18.40 7.59 8.10
C ALA A 270 18.13 8.90 8.87
N PRO A 271 17.86 10.03 8.19
CA PRO A 271 17.61 10.15 6.75
C PRO A 271 18.88 10.12 5.89
N TRP A 272 18.79 9.48 4.72
CA TRP A 272 19.90 9.36 3.76
C TRP A 272 19.97 10.57 2.83
N LEU A 273 21.18 10.91 2.36
CA LEU A 273 21.39 11.97 1.37
C LEU A 273 20.73 11.63 0.03
N LEU A 274 20.17 12.65 -0.62
CA LEU A 274 19.61 12.55 -1.97
C LEU A 274 20.70 12.81 -3.02
N ARG A 275 20.81 11.97 -4.06
CA ARG A 275 21.84 12.15 -5.12
C ARG A 275 21.58 13.38 -6.00
N TYR A 276 20.32 13.75 -6.18
CA TYR A 276 19.90 14.81 -7.10
C TYR A 276 19.33 16.00 -6.33
N THR A 277 20.22 16.78 -5.72
CA THR A 277 19.88 18.13 -5.25
C THR A 277 20.35 19.14 -6.28
N ALA A 278 19.49 20.10 -6.64
CA ALA A 278 19.84 21.16 -7.60
C ALA A 278 21.04 22.02 -7.12
N ALA A 279 21.29 22.04 -5.82
CA ALA A 279 22.40 22.75 -5.17
C ALA A 279 23.69 21.90 -5.03
N GLY A 280 23.68 20.63 -5.45
CA GLY A 280 24.79 19.69 -5.22
C GLY A 280 25.01 19.36 -3.74
N LEU A 281 26.05 18.57 -3.47
CA LEU A 281 26.47 18.24 -2.10
C LEU A 281 27.19 19.46 -1.49
N LEU A 282 26.81 19.82 -0.27
CA LEU A 282 27.34 20.99 0.42
C LEU A 282 28.64 20.67 1.16
N VAL A 283 29.63 21.58 1.12
CA VAL A 283 30.95 21.39 1.79
C VAL A 283 30.79 21.11 3.28
N ARG A 284 29.80 21.73 3.94
CA ARG A 284 29.52 21.48 5.36
C ARG A 284 29.34 20.00 5.68
N HIS A 285 28.70 19.25 4.78
CA HIS A 285 28.48 17.81 4.97
C HIS A 285 29.79 17.05 4.89
N ILE A 286 30.61 17.39 3.90
CA ILE A 286 31.94 16.79 3.71
C ILE A 286 32.83 17.05 4.92
N LEU A 287 32.83 18.27 5.47
CA LEU A 287 33.63 18.60 6.66
C LEU A 287 33.16 17.85 7.90
N ARG A 288 31.84 17.78 8.14
CA ARG A 288 31.27 17.02 9.25
C ARG A 288 31.61 15.53 9.14
N ALA A 289 31.47 14.97 7.94
CA ALA A 289 31.81 13.57 7.66
C ALA A 289 33.32 13.29 7.78
N ALA A 290 34.18 14.22 7.37
CA ALA A 290 35.62 14.14 7.54
C ALA A 290 36.00 14.07 9.03
N LEU A 291 35.42 14.93 9.88
CA LEU A 291 35.65 14.88 11.32
C LEU A 291 35.11 13.60 11.97
N ALA A 292 33.92 13.14 11.56
CA ALA A 292 33.30 11.95 12.13
C ALA A 292 34.07 10.66 11.78
N THR A 293 34.68 10.60 10.60
CA THR A 293 35.38 9.40 10.09
C THR A 293 36.90 9.49 10.26
N GLY A 294 37.44 10.66 10.58
CA GLY A 294 38.89 10.90 10.65
C GLY A 294 39.59 10.96 9.28
N ARG A 295 38.83 11.01 8.18
CA ARG A 295 39.34 11.11 6.81
C ARG A 295 39.54 12.57 6.41
N SER A 296 40.36 12.82 5.39
CA SER A 296 40.47 14.17 4.81
C SER A 296 39.21 14.56 4.01
N PRO A 297 38.88 15.86 3.90
CA PRO A 297 37.77 16.32 3.07
C PRO A 297 37.82 15.83 1.62
N ALA A 298 39.03 15.73 1.04
CA ALA A 298 39.24 15.24 -0.32
C ALA A 298 38.90 13.74 -0.46
N GLU A 299 39.28 12.90 0.52
CA GLU A 299 38.94 11.47 0.51
C GLU A 299 37.44 11.23 0.67
N VAL A 300 36.78 12.00 1.53
CA VAL A 300 35.32 11.95 1.71
C VAL A 300 34.61 12.33 0.41
N ALA A 301 35.04 13.41 -0.24
CA ALA A 301 34.46 13.85 -1.50
C ALA A 301 34.66 12.83 -2.63
N ALA A 302 35.85 12.24 -2.73
CA ALA A 302 36.14 11.19 -3.69
C ALA A 302 35.25 9.96 -3.46
N ARG A 303 35.07 9.54 -2.20
CA ARG A 303 34.21 8.39 -1.88
C ARG A 303 32.74 8.67 -2.17
N LEU A 304 32.25 9.88 -1.86
CA LEU A 304 30.88 10.28 -2.19
C LEU A 304 30.66 10.36 -3.71
N ALA A 305 31.68 10.75 -4.49
CA ALA A 305 31.64 10.70 -5.95
C ALA A 305 31.53 9.28 -6.50
N GLU A 306 32.28 8.32 -5.94
CA GLU A 306 32.13 6.89 -6.28
C GLU A 306 30.72 6.36 -5.98
N LEU A 307 30.06 6.90 -4.95
CA LEU A 307 28.69 6.57 -4.57
C LEU A 307 27.64 7.36 -5.38
N GLY A 308 28.05 8.16 -6.37
CA GLY A 308 27.17 8.88 -7.29
C GLY A 308 26.73 10.28 -6.83
N TYR A 309 27.32 10.81 -5.76
CA TYR A 309 27.06 12.18 -5.29
C TYR A 309 28.04 13.16 -5.93
N ARG A 310 27.55 14.33 -6.34
CA ARG A 310 28.40 15.36 -6.95
C ARG A 310 28.53 16.55 -6.02
N LEU A 311 29.78 16.96 -5.78
CA LEU A 311 30.10 18.24 -5.17
C LEU A 311 29.73 19.36 -6.15
N HIS A 312 29.28 20.50 -5.61
CA HIS A 312 29.04 21.69 -6.42
C HIS A 312 30.35 22.17 -7.09
N GLU A 313 30.27 22.66 -8.32
CA GLU A 313 31.47 23.05 -9.11
C GLU A 313 32.28 24.19 -8.48
N ASP A 314 31.58 25.14 -7.85
CA ASP A 314 32.21 26.28 -7.15
C ASP A 314 32.79 25.92 -5.78
N ALA A 315 32.50 24.72 -5.23
CA ALA A 315 32.89 24.37 -3.87
C ALA A 315 34.38 24.05 -3.75
N ASN A 316 35.04 24.71 -2.80
CA ASN A 316 36.46 24.49 -2.50
C ASN A 316 36.63 23.73 -1.18
N LEU A 317 37.29 22.57 -1.25
CA LEU A 317 37.56 21.75 -0.07
C LEU A 317 38.88 22.14 0.59
N PRO A 318 38.88 22.45 1.90
CA PRO A 318 40.12 22.62 2.64
C PRO A 318 40.86 21.29 2.78
N ALA A 319 42.18 21.36 2.99
CA ALA A 319 43.00 20.17 3.22
C ALA A 319 42.65 19.44 4.53
N VAL A 320 42.19 20.19 5.55
CA VAL A 320 41.83 19.69 6.88
C VAL A 320 40.45 20.23 7.23
N ALA A 321 39.59 19.37 7.80
CA ALA A 321 38.31 19.79 8.33
C ALA A 321 38.50 20.54 9.66
N ASP A 322 37.89 21.72 9.76
CA ASP A 322 37.90 22.54 10.98
C ASP A 322 36.47 22.72 11.48
N GLU A 323 36.28 22.47 12.78
CA GLU A 323 35.00 22.68 13.49
C GLU A 323 34.52 24.13 13.35
N ALA A 324 35.45 25.08 13.31
CA ALA A 324 35.12 26.48 13.18
C ALA A 324 34.53 26.83 11.80
N ASP A 325 34.94 26.11 10.75
CA ASP A 325 34.35 26.25 9.41
C ASP A 325 32.97 25.59 9.32
N ILE A 326 32.74 24.49 10.03
CA ILE A 326 31.42 23.86 10.13
C ILE A 326 30.44 24.83 10.78
N ARG A 327 30.79 25.39 11.93
CA ARG A 327 29.97 26.39 12.62
C ARG A 327 29.69 27.61 11.76
N LEU A 328 30.66 28.05 10.96
CA LEU A 328 30.44 29.12 9.99
C LEU A 328 29.42 28.70 8.92
N LEU A 329 29.59 27.55 8.29
CA LEU A 329 28.68 27.07 7.23
C LEU A 329 27.26 26.74 7.75
N GLU A 330 27.09 26.45 9.03
CA GLU A 330 25.76 26.30 9.66
C GLU A 330 24.97 27.61 9.73
N THR A 331 25.67 28.76 9.74
CA THR A 331 25.00 30.07 9.75
C THR A 331 24.46 30.49 8.39
N ILE A 332 24.77 29.74 7.32
CA ILE A 332 24.43 30.05 5.94
C ILE A 332 23.49 28.99 5.37
N ASP A 333 22.27 29.41 5.08
CA ASP A 333 21.24 28.57 4.42
C ASP A 333 21.17 28.80 2.90
N ARG A 334 22.24 29.36 2.33
CA ARG A 334 22.35 29.70 0.90
C ARG A 334 23.06 28.62 0.11
N SER A 335 22.58 28.39 -1.12
CA SER A 335 23.26 27.57 -2.11
C SER A 335 24.52 28.29 -2.63
N TYR A 336 25.49 27.57 -3.20
CA TYR A 336 26.61 28.16 -3.95
C TYR A 336 26.16 28.97 -5.18
N GLN A 337 24.90 28.80 -5.60
CA GLN A 337 24.27 29.57 -6.67
C GLN A 337 23.79 30.95 -6.21
N ASP A 338 23.62 31.15 -4.90
CA ASP A 338 23.18 32.42 -4.34
C ASP A 338 24.39 33.22 -3.83
N ASP A 339 24.39 34.52 -4.07
CA ASP A 339 25.38 35.41 -3.48
C ASP A 339 25.17 35.52 -1.97
N VAL A 340 26.27 35.46 -1.21
CA VAL A 340 26.26 35.73 0.22
C VAL A 340 26.33 37.25 0.42
N HIS A 341 25.23 37.84 0.88
CA HIS A 341 25.15 39.29 1.06
C HIS A 341 25.78 39.73 2.39
N LEU A 342 26.07 41.04 2.50
CA LEU A 342 26.65 41.65 3.71
C LEU A 342 25.88 41.29 5.00
N GLY A 343 24.55 41.25 4.95
CA GLY A 343 23.72 40.89 6.10
C GLY A 343 24.00 39.46 6.61
N ASP A 344 24.31 38.53 5.72
CA ASP A 344 24.65 37.15 6.05
C ASP A 344 26.05 37.09 6.66
N VAL A 345 27.01 37.83 6.11
CA VAL A 345 28.38 37.95 6.65
C VAL A 345 28.36 38.53 8.08
N LEU A 346 27.63 39.63 8.31
CA LEU A 346 27.52 40.27 9.63
C LEU A 346 26.83 39.36 10.65
N ARG A 347 25.77 38.64 10.24
CA ARG A 347 25.09 37.66 11.08
C ARG A 347 26.03 36.53 11.47
N SER A 348 26.75 35.97 10.50
CA SER A 348 27.70 34.88 10.70
C SER A 348 28.85 35.30 11.61
N ALA A 349 29.38 36.50 11.43
CA ALA A 349 30.42 37.08 12.29
C ALA A 349 29.96 37.20 13.75
N SER A 350 28.73 37.67 13.96
CA SER A 350 28.12 37.76 15.30
C SER A 350 27.96 36.38 15.95
N LEU A 351 27.44 35.39 15.21
CA LEU A 351 27.18 34.04 15.72
C LEU A 351 28.46 33.23 15.98
N THR A 352 29.51 33.47 15.21
CA THR A 352 30.79 32.74 15.31
C THR A 352 31.87 33.46 16.12
N GLY A 353 31.64 34.74 16.48
CA GLY A 353 32.63 35.59 17.15
C GLY A 353 33.83 35.99 16.28
N ARG A 354 33.75 35.79 14.96
CA ARG A 354 34.77 36.17 13.97
C ARG A 354 34.60 37.63 13.54
N SER A 355 35.61 38.23 12.91
CA SER A 355 35.41 39.52 12.23
C SER A 355 34.63 39.30 10.92
N PRO A 356 33.85 40.28 10.45
CA PRO A 356 33.23 40.21 9.13
C PRO A 356 34.25 39.97 7.99
N ALA A 357 35.45 40.56 8.08
CA ALA A 357 36.54 40.30 7.14
C ALA A 357 37.00 38.82 7.17
N ASP A 358 37.20 38.24 8.36
CA ASP A 358 37.58 36.83 8.53
C ASP A 358 36.49 35.90 7.95
N VAL A 359 35.22 36.22 8.20
CA VAL A 359 34.08 35.47 7.66
C VAL A 359 34.07 35.53 6.14
N ALA A 360 34.12 36.73 5.55
CA ALA A 360 34.12 36.92 4.11
C ALA A 360 35.27 36.16 3.44
N ALA A 361 36.50 36.34 3.94
CA ALA A 361 37.67 35.65 3.42
C ALA A 361 37.53 34.12 3.50
N ARG A 362 36.97 33.59 4.60
CA ARG A 362 36.79 32.15 4.75
C ARG A 362 35.70 31.60 3.84
N LEU A 363 34.59 32.32 3.67
CA LEU A 363 33.51 31.91 2.77
C LEU A 363 33.97 31.89 1.31
N THR A 364 34.72 32.90 0.87
CA THR A 364 35.36 32.92 -0.45
C THR A 364 36.32 31.74 -0.61
N ALA A 365 37.14 31.45 0.41
CA ALA A 365 38.06 30.31 0.37
C ALA A 365 37.35 28.95 0.30
N LEU A 366 36.10 28.85 0.78
CA LEU A 366 35.25 27.67 0.69
C LEU A 366 34.37 27.63 -0.58
N GLY A 367 34.47 28.64 -1.43
CA GLY A 367 33.81 28.68 -2.74
C GLY A 367 32.51 29.46 -2.81
N HIS A 368 32.10 30.17 -1.74
CA HIS A 368 30.93 31.05 -1.80
C HIS A 368 31.26 32.35 -2.55
N ARG A 369 30.29 32.83 -3.34
CA ARG A 369 30.37 34.14 -4.00
C ARG A 369 29.88 35.23 -3.06
N LEU A 370 30.65 36.31 -2.98
CA LEU A 370 30.27 37.55 -2.29
C LEU A 370 30.25 38.67 -3.34
N PRO A 371 29.31 39.63 -3.26
CA PRO A 371 29.29 40.78 -4.16
C PRO A 371 30.55 41.64 -4.00
N ASP A 372 31.25 41.93 -5.10
CA ASP A 372 32.57 42.58 -5.16
C ASP A 372 32.60 44.04 -4.62
N GLU A 373 31.46 44.66 -4.33
CA GLU A 373 31.34 46.09 -3.99
C GLU A 373 31.29 46.38 -2.48
N VAL A 374 31.52 45.40 -1.61
CA VAL A 374 31.33 45.55 -0.16
C VAL A 374 32.64 45.40 0.63
N ASP A 375 33.05 46.48 1.31
CA ASP A 375 34.17 46.46 2.24
C ASP A 375 33.74 45.84 3.59
N HIS A 376 34.46 44.82 4.06
CA HIS A 376 34.14 44.09 5.30
C HIS A 376 35.05 44.52 6.46
N PRO A 377 34.50 44.94 7.62
CA PRO A 377 35.31 45.41 8.72
C PRO A 377 36.08 44.27 9.43
N GLU A 378 37.29 44.60 9.90
CA GLU A 378 38.15 43.76 10.74
C GLU A 378 37.66 43.68 12.21
N VAL A 379 36.73 44.55 12.60
CA VAL A 379 36.31 44.69 14.00
C VAL A 379 35.37 43.55 14.41
N ARG A 380 35.73 42.83 15.48
CA ARG A 380 34.88 41.80 16.09
C ARG A 380 33.74 42.44 16.87
N GLY A 381 32.51 41.95 16.68
CA GLY A 381 31.38 42.34 17.52
C GLY A 381 31.61 41.89 18.97
N LEU A 382 31.29 42.74 19.94
CA LEU A 382 31.29 42.36 21.36
C LEU A 382 30.20 41.29 21.56
N VAL A 383 30.61 40.03 21.76
CA VAL A 383 29.70 38.95 22.13
C VAL A 383 29.26 39.21 23.57
N THR A 384 28.07 39.77 23.77
CA THR A 384 27.44 39.80 25.10
C THR A 384 27.06 38.39 25.49
N ALA A 385 27.67 37.91 26.58
CA ALA A 385 27.52 36.57 27.15
C ALA A 385 26.10 36.22 27.57
#